data_AF-A0A392P0U5-F1
#
_entry.id   AF-A0A392P0U5-F1
#
_cell.length_a   1.000
_cell.length_b   1.000
_cell.length_c   1.000
_cell.angle_alpha   90.00
_cell.angle_beta   90.00
_cell.angle_gamma   90.00
#
_symmetry.space_group_name_H-M   'P 1'
#
loop_
_entity.id
_entity.type
_entity.pdbx_description
1 polymer ?
#
loop_
_entity_poly.entity_id
_entity_poly.type
_entity_poly.pdbx_seq_one_letter_code
_entity_poly.pdbx_strand_id
1 'polypeptide(L)'
;RRHLEDEGDWLYASEWWGSASDEGKTVLRSTSGKGNGVVSVTAHPSSRPNRMEWSKMERWLQQRCEEVHPGYGGDGNLRVLGYQWRALRFNDVTRQSTTKVMLTCRENKPELVYLMQQPHCLAVPYLKSMVSAGLTAVASCNFDIISTLQGKKNMRILCIGHGGGSLPLFLASKIQGAIVDVVEIDPLVISASIRAMGFPAFSLMTKSGHRAIAKPDIIDEVMWKGIHERICLHEADAEEFITNNTNLYDMIFVDAYDGDDVFPHKLWNPDSPFLKSLKT
;
A
#
# COMPACT_ATOMS: atom_id res chain seq x y z
N ARG A 1 -12.96 25.07 4.54
CA ARG A 1 -11.84 25.43 3.64
C ARG A 1 -11.24 24.13 3.13
N ARG A 2 -11.30 23.82 1.83
CA ARG A 2 -10.62 22.63 1.27
C ARG A 2 -9.12 22.85 1.46
N HIS A 3 -8.45 21.98 2.20
CA HIS A 3 -6.99 21.94 2.23
C HIS A 3 -6.54 21.51 0.85
N LEU A 4 -5.97 22.42 0.06
CA LEU A 4 -5.31 22.15 -1.23
C LEU A 4 -4.04 21.27 -1.08
N GLU A 5 -3.87 20.62 0.07
CA GLU A 5 -2.71 19.83 0.47
C GLU A 5 -2.97 18.32 0.37
N ASP A 6 -4.24 17.87 0.33
CA ASP A 6 -4.55 16.45 0.15
C ASP A 6 -4.44 16.07 -1.33
N GLU A 7 -3.28 15.54 -1.71
CA GLU A 7 -3.02 15.06 -3.06
C GLU A 7 -3.94 13.89 -3.47
N GLY A 8 -4.60 13.23 -2.50
CA GLY A 8 -5.63 12.21 -2.71
C GLY A 8 -7.07 12.74 -2.62
N ASP A 9 -7.29 14.05 -2.73
CA ASP A 9 -8.65 14.62 -2.77
C ASP A 9 -9.37 14.25 -4.07
N TRP A 10 -10.68 13.99 -3.98
CA TRP A 10 -11.55 13.65 -5.11
C TRP A 10 -11.51 14.67 -6.27
N LEU A 11 -11.16 15.92 -5.99
CA LEU A 11 -10.76 16.93 -6.98
C LEU A 11 -9.85 16.36 -8.08
N TYR A 12 -8.93 15.47 -7.72
CA TYR A 12 -7.94 14.89 -8.63
C TYR A 12 -8.39 13.57 -9.27
N ALA A 13 -9.65 13.14 -9.07
CA ALA A 13 -10.14 11.84 -9.52
C ALA A 13 -10.02 11.61 -11.04
N SER A 14 -10.03 12.67 -11.85
CA SER A 14 -9.78 12.59 -13.29
C SER A 14 -8.35 12.17 -13.64
N GLU A 15 -7.38 12.41 -12.76
CA GLU A 15 -5.99 11.96 -12.95
C GLU A 15 -5.80 10.49 -12.55
N TRP A 16 -6.71 9.93 -11.74
CA TRP A 16 -6.53 8.60 -11.14
C TRP A 16 -6.85 7.47 -12.12
N TRP A 17 -7.93 7.66 -12.87
CA TRP A 17 -8.56 6.63 -13.68
C TRP A 17 -8.43 6.87 -15.18
N GLY A 18 -7.87 8.02 -15.56
CA GLY A 18 -7.87 8.52 -16.93
C GLY A 18 -9.13 9.34 -17.25
N SER A 19 -9.10 9.97 -18.42
CA SER A 19 -10.22 10.72 -19.00
C SER A 19 -10.57 10.15 -20.37
N ALA A 20 -11.66 10.63 -20.99
CA ALA A 20 -12.01 10.23 -22.36
C ALA A 20 -10.91 10.51 -23.40
N SER A 21 -9.95 11.39 -23.08
CA SER A 21 -8.80 11.71 -23.94
C SER A 21 -7.47 11.10 -23.47
N ASP A 22 -7.45 10.44 -22.31
CA ASP A 22 -6.25 9.81 -21.75
C ASP A 22 -6.65 8.52 -21.03
N GLU A 23 -6.52 7.38 -21.73
CA GLU A 23 -6.80 6.05 -21.18
C GLU A 23 -5.68 5.54 -20.25
N GLY A 24 -4.59 6.33 -20.13
CA GLY A 24 -3.38 5.95 -19.43
C GLY A 24 -2.57 4.91 -20.20
N LYS A 25 -1.37 4.62 -19.67
CA LYS A 25 -0.48 3.60 -20.23
C LYS A 25 -0.56 2.31 -19.42
N THR A 26 -0.87 1.19 -20.05
CA THR A 26 -0.76 -0.12 -19.40
C THR A 26 0.70 -0.43 -19.07
N VAL A 27 1.00 -0.59 -17.78
CA VAL A 27 2.34 -0.93 -17.28
C VAL A 27 2.43 -2.37 -16.79
N LEU A 28 1.29 -3.03 -16.57
CA LEU A 28 1.20 -4.45 -16.26
C LEU A 28 -0.15 -4.98 -16.76
N ARG A 29 -0.13 -6.18 -17.34
CA ARG A 29 -1.35 -6.92 -17.70
C ARG A 29 -1.04 -8.41 -17.69
N SER A 30 -1.83 -9.19 -16.96
CA SER A 30 -1.71 -10.65 -16.95
C SER A 30 -3.04 -11.28 -16.52
N THR A 31 -3.17 -12.59 -16.71
CA THR A 31 -4.36 -13.36 -16.29
C THR A 31 -4.08 -14.01 -14.94
N SER A 32 -5.00 -13.81 -13.99
CA SER A 32 -4.97 -14.37 -12.65
C SER A 32 -5.28 -15.87 -12.66
N GLY A 33 -4.55 -16.63 -11.84
CA GLY A 33 -4.86 -18.03 -11.53
C GLY A 33 -5.81 -18.22 -10.35
N LYS A 34 -6.36 -17.12 -9.79
CA LYS A 34 -7.14 -17.10 -8.54
C LYS A 34 -8.55 -16.53 -8.69
N GLY A 35 -9.05 -16.41 -9.92
CA GLY A 35 -10.44 -16.01 -10.19
C GLY A 35 -10.65 -14.51 -10.39
N ASN A 36 -9.62 -13.68 -10.30
CA ASN A 36 -9.73 -12.23 -10.59
C ASN A 36 -9.75 -11.91 -12.10
N GLY A 37 -9.76 -12.93 -12.97
CA GLY A 37 -9.73 -12.75 -14.41
C GLY A 37 -8.46 -12.03 -14.89
N VAL A 38 -8.59 -10.97 -15.68
CA VAL A 38 -7.44 -10.19 -16.14
C VAL A 38 -7.08 -9.11 -15.13
N VAL A 39 -5.87 -9.14 -14.59
CA VAL A 39 -5.32 -8.09 -13.74
C VAL A 39 -4.50 -7.12 -14.58
N SER A 40 -4.88 -5.84 -14.58
CA SER A 40 -4.15 -4.79 -15.29
C SER A 40 -3.85 -3.59 -14.40
N VAL A 41 -2.71 -2.94 -14.66
CA VAL A 41 -2.34 -1.67 -14.03
C VAL A 41 -2.10 -0.63 -15.11
N THR A 42 -2.82 0.49 -15.04
CA THR A 42 -2.59 1.65 -15.89
C THR A 42 -1.91 2.79 -15.15
N ALA A 43 -1.13 3.55 -15.90
CA ALA A 43 -0.32 4.67 -15.45
C ALA A 43 -0.88 5.99 -15.99
N HIS A 44 -1.12 6.94 -15.09
CA HIS A 44 -1.61 8.27 -15.42
C HIS A 44 -0.70 9.34 -14.82
N PRO A 45 -0.46 10.47 -15.48
CA PRO A 45 0.32 11.57 -14.90
C PRO A 45 -0.36 12.11 -13.63
N SER A 46 0.43 12.52 -12.64
CA SER A 46 -0.07 13.30 -11.51
C SER A 46 0.38 14.76 -11.61
N SER A 47 -0.54 15.70 -11.35
CA SER A 47 -0.21 17.14 -11.33
C SER A 47 0.51 17.58 -10.05
N ARG A 48 0.52 16.72 -9.01
CA ARG A 48 1.08 17.00 -7.69
C ARG A 48 2.14 15.96 -7.29
N PRO A 49 3.11 16.32 -6.44
CA PRO A 49 3.53 17.69 -6.16
C PRO A 49 4.03 18.36 -7.44
N ASN A 50 3.99 19.70 -7.46
CA ASN A 50 4.38 20.44 -8.66
C ASN A 50 5.89 20.31 -8.90
N ARG A 51 6.35 20.51 -10.15
CA ARG A 51 7.76 20.32 -10.51
C ARG A 51 8.76 21.17 -9.70
N MET A 52 8.34 22.34 -9.22
CA MET A 52 9.19 23.20 -8.37
C MET A 52 9.45 22.57 -7.00
N GLU A 53 8.53 21.74 -6.51
CA GLU A 53 8.64 21.03 -5.23
C GLU A 53 9.52 19.78 -5.31
N TRP A 54 9.86 19.29 -6.51
CA TRP A 54 10.65 18.07 -6.67
C TRP A 54 12.05 18.22 -6.06
N SER A 55 12.66 19.40 -6.17
CA SER A 55 13.96 19.70 -5.55
C SER A 55 13.96 19.58 -4.01
N LYS A 56 12.80 19.78 -3.37
CA LYS A 56 12.64 19.56 -1.93
C LYS A 56 12.62 18.07 -1.61
N MET A 57 11.93 17.27 -2.43
CA MET A 57 11.90 15.82 -2.30
C MET A 57 13.29 15.20 -2.56
N GLU A 58 13.99 15.64 -3.60
CA GLU A 58 15.35 15.18 -3.92
C GLU A 58 16.33 15.44 -2.75
N ARG A 59 16.28 16.64 -2.15
CA ARG A 59 17.08 16.95 -0.95
C ARG A 59 16.72 16.08 0.25
N TRP A 60 15.43 15.80 0.45
CA TRP A 60 14.98 14.93 1.52
C TRP A 60 15.43 13.47 1.32
N LEU A 61 15.38 12.96 0.08
CA LEU A 61 15.91 11.64 -0.27
C LEU A 61 17.41 11.58 -0.01
N GLN A 62 18.15 12.63 -0.40
CA GLN A 62 19.59 12.72 -0.19
C GLN A 62 19.95 12.69 1.31
N GLN A 63 19.25 13.48 2.13
CA GLN A 63 19.43 13.46 3.58
C GLN A 63 19.16 12.06 4.16
N ARG A 64 18.12 11.36 3.67
CA ARG A 64 17.85 9.99 4.10
C ARG A 64 18.91 8.99 3.67
N CYS A 65 19.46 9.11 2.46
CA CYS A 65 20.60 8.29 2.03
C CYS A 65 21.78 8.44 2.99
N GLU A 66 22.10 9.67 3.41
CA GLU A 66 23.18 9.95 4.35
C GLU A 66 22.91 9.42 5.76
N GLU A 67 21.65 9.48 6.22
CA GLU A 67 21.21 8.90 7.51
C GLU A 67 21.33 7.37 7.53
N VAL A 68 20.88 6.71 6.45
CA VAL A 68 20.86 5.24 6.33
C VAL A 68 22.25 4.69 6.06
N HIS A 69 23.04 5.37 5.23
CA HIS A 69 24.36 4.92 4.84
C HIS A 69 25.36 6.09 4.80
N PRO A 70 26.01 6.42 5.94
CA PRO A 70 27.02 7.46 5.98
C PRO A 70 28.13 7.20 4.96
N GLY A 71 28.36 8.14 4.03
CA GLY A 71 29.33 7.99 2.93
C GLY A 71 28.75 7.52 1.60
N TYR A 72 27.43 7.38 1.47
CA TYR A 72 26.75 7.00 0.22
C TYR A 72 26.90 7.98 -0.95
N GLY A 73 27.48 9.16 -0.72
CA GLY A 73 27.63 10.22 -1.73
C GLY A 73 28.42 9.85 -2.99
N GLY A 74 29.13 8.71 -2.98
CA GLY A 74 29.84 8.22 -4.17
C GLY A 74 28.95 7.55 -5.23
N ASP A 75 27.70 7.21 -4.88
CA ASP A 75 26.85 6.35 -5.71
C ASP A 75 25.78 7.12 -6.50
N GLY A 76 25.93 8.46 -6.60
CA GLY A 76 25.06 9.38 -7.35
C GLY A 76 23.79 9.79 -6.60
N ASN A 77 23.33 11.02 -6.82
CA ASN A 77 22.13 11.53 -6.18
C ASN A 77 20.86 10.86 -6.75
N LEU A 78 19.81 10.74 -5.92
CA LEU A 78 18.48 10.36 -6.38
C LEU A 78 17.77 11.54 -7.02
N ARG A 79 17.28 11.36 -8.25
CA ARG A 79 16.51 12.35 -8.99
C ARG A 79 15.07 11.92 -9.15
N VAL A 80 14.16 12.88 -9.00
CA VAL A 80 12.72 12.64 -9.21
C VAL A 80 12.43 12.78 -10.70
N LEU A 81 11.93 11.70 -11.30
CA LEU A 81 11.50 11.66 -12.69
C LEU A 81 10.06 12.15 -12.85
N GLY A 82 9.23 11.94 -11.83
CA GLY A 82 7.87 12.44 -11.77
C GLY A 82 6.98 11.65 -10.82
N TYR A 83 5.70 11.99 -10.85
CA TYR A 83 4.66 11.34 -10.06
C TYR A 83 3.56 10.85 -10.97
N GLN A 84 3.05 9.66 -10.68
CA GLN A 84 2.02 9.01 -11.47
C GLN A 84 0.97 8.39 -10.55
N TRP A 85 -0.28 8.40 -11.01
CA TRP A 85 -1.31 7.53 -10.47
C TRP A 85 -1.21 6.16 -11.13
N ARG A 86 -1.46 5.12 -10.32
CA ARG A 86 -1.54 3.73 -10.74
C ARG A 86 -2.91 3.19 -10.42
N ALA A 87 -3.61 2.73 -11.44
CA ALA A 87 -4.95 2.18 -11.32
C ALA A 87 -4.91 0.67 -11.58
N LEU A 88 -5.17 -0.12 -10.54
CA LEU A 88 -5.36 -1.56 -10.62
C LEU A 88 -6.80 -1.87 -11.03
N ARG A 89 -6.97 -2.76 -11.99
CA ARG A 89 -8.26 -3.20 -12.50
C ARG A 89 -8.33 -4.70 -12.65
N PHE A 90 -9.54 -5.24 -12.47
CA PHE A 90 -9.89 -6.60 -12.88
C PHE A 90 -10.78 -6.54 -14.12
N ASN A 91 -10.53 -7.45 -15.07
CA ASN A 91 -11.27 -7.59 -16.32
C ASN A 91 -11.40 -6.27 -17.11
N ASP A 92 -10.44 -5.36 -16.93
CA ASP A 92 -10.40 -4.01 -17.49
C ASP A 92 -11.57 -3.08 -17.07
N VAL A 93 -12.56 -3.59 -16.31
CA VAL A 93 -13.78 -2.88 -15.90
C VAL A 93 -13.75 -2.54 -14.41
N THR A 94 -13.49 -3.52 -13.55
CA THR A 94 -13.64 -3.38 -12.10
C THR A 94 -12.47 -2.58 -11.54
N ARG A 95 -12.75 -1.42 -10.94
CA ARG A 95 -11.75 -0.52 -10.35
C ARG A 95 -11.41 -1.00 -8.94
N GLN A 96 -10.26 -1.64 -8.80
CA GLN A 96 -9.85 -2.27 -7.54
C GLN A 96 -9.07 -1.33 -6.64
N SER A 97 -8.09 -0.60 -7.18
CA SER A 97 -7.26 0.30 -6.37
C SER A 97 -6.67 1.44 -7.17
N THR A 98 -6.49 2.58 -6.51
CA THR A 98 -5.67 3.69 -7.01
C THR A 98 -4.59 4.02 -5.99
N THR A 99 -3.36 4.13 -6.46
CA THR A 99 -2.22 4.54 -5.63
C THR A 99 -1.40 5.62 -6.35
N LYS A 100 -0.85 6.56 -5.59
CA LYS A 100 0.11 7.51 -6.14
C LYS A 100 1.53 6.96 -6.00
N VAL A 101 2.35 7.13 -7.02
CA VAL A 101 3.73 6.62 -7.07
C VAL A 101 4.68 7.73 -7.49
N MET A 102 5.77 7.88 -6.76
CA MET A 102 6.94 8.67 -7.16
C MET A 102 7.91 7.77 -7.93
N LEU A 103 8.43 8.29 -9.04
CA LEU A 103 9.46 7.65 -9.84
C LEU A 103 10.77 8.37 -9.59
N THR A 104 11.81 7.59 -9.27
CA THR A 104 13.16 8.12 -9.06
C THR A 104 14.20 7.28 -9.79
N CYS A 105 15.35 7.86 -10.09
CA CYS A 105 16.52 7.12 -10.55
C CYS A 105 17.78 7.70 -9.92
N ARG A 106 18.90 7.00 -10.03
CA ARG A 106 20.20 7.57 -9.68
C ARG A 106 20.81 8.27 -10.89
N GLU A 107 21.45 9.41 -10.67
CA GLU A 107 22.11 10.17 -11.74
C GLU A 107 23.14 9.33 -12.52
N ASN A 108 23.86 8.44 -11.84
CA ASN A 108 24.87 7.58 -12.44
C ASN A 108 24.30 6.27 -13.06
N LYS A 109 23.04 5.94 -12.81
CA LYS A 109 22.33 4.74 -13.31
C LYS A 109 20.91 5.08 -13.72
N PRO A 110 20.72 5.95 -14.74
CA PRO A 110 19.40 6.45 -15.13
C PRO A 110 18.46 5.35 -15.67
N GLU A 111 18.99 4.20 -16.07
CA GLU A 111 18.24 3.03 -16.51
C GLU A 111 17.50 2.30 -15.38
N LEU A 112 17.93 2.50 -14.12
CA LEU A 112 17.31 1.90 -12.96
C LEU A 112 16.29 2.87 -12.34
N VAL A 113 15.01 2.61 -12.60
CA VAL A 113 13.89 3.39 -12.06
C VAL A 113 13.33 2.70 -10.83
N TYR A 114 13.29 3.43 -9.72
CA TYR A 114 12.70 3.01 -8.46
C TYR A 114 11.33 3.65 -8.27
N LEU A 115 10.37 2.85 -7.81
CA LEU A 115 9.00 3.25 -7.58
C LEU A 115 8.73 3.31 -6.08
N MET A 116 8.21 4.44 -5.61
CA MET A 116 7.79 4.61 -4.22
C MET A 116 6.33 5.02 -4.17
N GLN A 117 5.46 4.11 -3.73
CA GLN A 117 4.08 4.45 -3.39
C GLN A 117 4.05 5.56 -2.33
N GLN A 118 3.22 6.57 -2.53
CA GLN A 118 3.11 7.72 -1.64
C GLN A 118 2.14 7.41 -0.49
N PRO A 119 2.64 7.12 0.72
CA PRO A 119 1.84 6.52 1.79
C PRO A 119 0.81 7.47 2.39
N HIS A 120 0.94 8.78 2.14
CA HIS A 120 0.02 9.80 2.64
C HIS A 120 -1.23 9.96 1.75
N CYS A 121 -1.25 9.34 0.57
CA CYS A 121 -2.32 9.47 -0.41
C CYS A 121 -3.30 8.30 -0.32
N LEU A 122 -4.47 8.53 0.29
CA LEU A 122 -5.64 7.67 0.12
C LEU A 122 -6.57 8.31 -0.90
N ALA A 123 -6.50 7.86 -2.16
CA ALA A 123 -7.31 8.45 -3.23
C ALA A 123 -8.80 8.06 -3.10
N VAL A 124 -9.08 6.75 -3.02
CA VAL A 124 -10.47 6.29 -3.10
C VAL A 124 -11.21 6.64 -1.80
N PRO A 125 -12.34 7.40 -1.85
CA PRO A 125 -12.97 7.95 -0.64
C PRO A 125 -13.38 6.92 0.40
N TYR A 126 -13.78 5.72 -0.01
CA TYR A 126 -14.22 4.67 0.92
C TYR A 126 -13.09 4.27 1.89
N LEU A 127 -11.80 4.33 1.48
CA LEU A 127 -10.66 4.05 2.35
C LEU A 127 -10.54 5.08 3.47
N LYS A 128 -10.80 6.36 3.19
CA LYS A 128 -10.83 7.41 4.23
C LYS A 128 -11.96 7.14 5.22
N SER A 129 -13.12 6.71 4.73
CA SER A 129 -14.25 6.32 5.58
C SER A 129 -13.92 5.10 6.44
N MET A 130 -13.29 4.07 5.88
CA MET A 130 -12.86 2.88 6.63
C MET A 130 -11.90 3.25 7.75
N VAL A 131 -10.82 3.99 7.44
CA VAL A 131 -9.84 4.44 8.44
C VAL A 131 -10.51 5.27 9.54
N SER A 132 -11.38 6.22 9.16
CA SER A 132 -12.11 7.07 10.12
C SER A 132 -13.00 6.24 11.05
N ALA A 133 -13.81 5.34 10.49
CA ALA A 133 -14.71 4.49 11.25
C ALA A 133 -13.94 3.54 12.18
N GLY A 134 -12.89 2.88 11.66
CA GLY A 134 -12.05 1.97 12.43
C GLY A 134 -11.38 2.68 13.60
N LEU A 135 -10.65 3.78 13.35
CA LEU A 135 -9.93 4.50 14.42
C LEU A 135 -10.88 5.08 15.46
N THR A 136 -12.06 5.55 15.05
CA THR A 136 -13.09 6.05 15.97
C THR A 136 -13.66 4.92 16.84
N ALA A 137 -13.92 3.74 16.26
CA ALA A 137 -14.39 2.58 17.02
C ALA A 137 -13.37 2.15 18.07
N VAL A 138 -12.09 2.03 17.70
CA VAL A 138 -11.01 1.68 18.63
C VAL A 138 -10.85 2.73 19.73
N ALA A 139 -10.88 4.03 19.37
CA ALA A 139 -10.82 5.11 20.36
C ALA A 139 -12.01 5.08 21.33
N SER A 140 -13.18 4.60 20.89
CA SER A 140 -14.37 4.46 21.73
C SER A 140 -14.30 3.28 22.71
N CYS A 141 -13.33 2.38 22.55
CA CYS A 141 -13.10 1.22 23.43
C CYS A 141 -12.03 1.47 24.50
N ASN A 142 -11.73 2.74 24.84
CA ASN A 142 -10.65 3.15 25.77
C ASN A 142 -9.25 2.67 25.35
N PHE A 143 -9.05 2.38 24.07
CA PHE A 143 -7.74 2.04 23.54
C PHE A 143 -6.83 3.27 23.52
N ASP A 144 -5.57 3.10 23.94
CA ASP A 144 -4.59 4.19 24.03
C ASP A 144 -3.98 4.55 22.66
N ILE A 145 -4.81 5.16 21.82
CA ILE A 145 -4.47 5.54 20.45
C ILE A 145 -3.34 6.56 20.38
N ILE A 146 -3.18 7.42 21.39
CA ILE A 146 -2.13 8.44 21.40
C ILE A 146 -0.75 7.79 21.55
N SER A 147 -0.63 6.81 22.44
CA SER A 147 0.62 6.06 22.59
C SER A 147 0.97 5.26 21.34
N THR A 148 -0.02 4.70 20.62
CA THR A 148 0.25 3.95 19.38
C THR A 148 0.63 4.85 18.21
N LEU A 149 0.02 6.04 18.10
CA LEU A 149 0.43 7.05 17.11
C LEU A 149 1.90 7.47 17.28
N GLN A 150 2.38 7.53 18.53
CA GLN A 150 3.76 7.89 18.89
C GLN A 150 4.73 6.69 18.90
N GLY A 151 4.28 5.49 18.55
CA GLY A 151 5.12 4.28 18.58
C GLY A 151 5.51 3.80 19.97
N LYS A 152 4.88 4.31 21.03
CA LYS A 152 5.13 3.90 22.43
C LYS A 152 4.41 2.59 22.79
N LYS A 153 3.33 2.28 22.08
CA LYS A 153 2.58 1.03 22.18
C LYS A 153 2.33 0.46 20.79
N ASN A 154 2.22 -0.85 20.72
CA ASN A 154 1.87 -1.52 19.47
C ASN A 154 0.36 -1.54 19.27
N MET A 155 -0.04 -1.52 18.01
CA MET A 155 -1.39 -1.79 17.54
C MET A 155 -1.32 -2.81 16.42
N ARG A 156 -1.96 -3.96 16.57
CA ARG A 156 -2.03 -5.00 15.54
C ARG A 156 -3.24 -4.77 14.66
N ILE A 157 -3.01 -4.58 13.38
CA ILE A 157 -4.06 -4.32 12.39
C ILE A 157 -4.00 -5.40 11.33
N LEU A 158 -5.14 -6.02 11.03
CA LEU A 158 -5.29 -6.96 9.92
C LEU A 158 -6.01 -6.27 8.76
N CYS A 159 -5.43 -6.32 7.57
CA CYS A 159 -6.06 -5.90 6.32
C CYS A 159 -6.30 -7.13 5.44
N ILE A 160 -7.56 -7.44 5.15
CA ILE A 160 -7.96 -8.52 4.23
C ILE A 160 -8.32 -7.90 2.90
N GLY A 161 -7.63 -8.34 1.84
CA GLY A 161 -7.64 -7.69 0.54
C GLY A 161 -6.54 -6.64 0.48
N HIS A 162 -5.51 -6.90 -0.34
CA HIS A 162 -4.37 -6.00 -0.47
C HIS A 162 -4.59 -4.94 -1.55
N GLY A 163 -5.15 -5.37 -2.69
CA GLY A 163 -5.29 -4.53 -3.87
C GLY A 163 -3.97 -3.88 -4.24
N GLY A 164 -3.94 -2.56 -4.30
CA GLY A 164 -2.72 -1.77 -4.55
C GLY A 164 -1.85 -1.49 -3.31
N GLY A 165 -2.32 -1.81 -2.10
CA GLY A 165 -1.57 -1.64 -0.84
C GLY A 165 -1.65 -0.26 -0.19
N SER A 166 -2.51 0.66 -0.66
CA SER A 166 -2.61 2.02 -0.11
C SER A 166 -3.05 2.04 1.35
N LEU A 167 -4.04 1.23 1.73
CA LEU A 167 -4.56 1.17 3.10
C LEU A 167 -3.51 0.70 4.11
N PRO A 168 -2.89 -0.49 3.96
CA PRO A 168 -1.90 -0.96 4.92
C PRO A 168 -0.67 -0.05 5.00
N LEU A 169 -0.25 0.51 3.86
CA LEU A 169 0.89 1.43 3.82
C LEU A 169 0.56 2.76 4.51
N PHE A 170 -0.65 3.30 4.34
CA PHE A 170 -1.10 4.50 5.03
C PHE A 170 -1.14 4.29 6.55
N LEU A 171 -1.74 3.18 7.00
CA LEU A 171 -1.85 2.84 8.42
C LEU A 171 -0.47 2.75 9.06
N ALA A 172 0.44 1.99 8.47
CA ALA A 172 1.81 1.89 8.95
C ALA A 172 2.51 3.26 8.93
N SER A 173 2.33 4.08 7.90
CA SER A 173 2.97 5.39 7.82
C SER A 173 2.45 6.40 8.85
N LYS A 174 1.16 6.38 9.19
CA LYS A 174 0.54 7.36 10.09
C LYS A 174 0.54 6.93 11.56
N ILE A 175 0.55 5.63 11.83
CA ILE A 175 0.54 5.06 13.18
C ILE A 175 1.89 4.38 13.40
N GLN A 176 2.80 5.05 14.10
CA GLN A 176 4.18 4.57 14.25
C GLN A 176 4.27 3.22 14.98
N GLY A 177 3.33 2.93 15.88
CA GLY A 177 3.21 1.66 16.58
C GLY A 177 2.37 0.60 15.85
N ALA A 178 1.86 0.87 14.65
CA ALA A 178 1.09 -0.13 13.92
C ALA A 178 1.99 -1.25 13.41
N ILE A 179 1.57 -2.49 13.66
CA ILE A 179 2.05 -3.72 13.02
C ILE A 179 0.88 -4.19 12.15
N VAL A 180 1.09 -4.22 10.84
CA VAL A 180 0.03 -4.43 9.86
C VAL A 180 0.24 -5.76 9.15
N ASP A 181 -0.62 -6.73 9.45
CA ASP A 181 -0.71 -7.95 8.65
C ASP A 181 -1.67 -7.70 7.49
N VAL A 182 -1.30 -8.12 6.30
CA VAL A 182 -2.08 -7.98 5.07
C VAL A 182 -2.24 -9.34 4.44
N VAL A 183 -3.46 -9.70 4.04
CA VAL A 183 -3.75 -10.99 3.42
C VAL A 183 -4.30 -10.76 2.02
N GLU A 184 -3.63 -11.35 1.03
CA GLU A 184 -4.04 -11.33 -0.38
C GLU A 184 -4.01 -12.75 -0.93
N ILE A 185 -5.10 -13.14 -1.59
CA ILE A 185 -5.25 -14.49 -2.13
C ILE A 185 -4.55 -14.64 -3.48
N ASP A 186 -4.41 -13.55 -4.23
CA ASP A 186 -3.90 -13.54 -5.59
C ASP A 186 -2.44 -13.07 -5.68
N PRO A 187 -1.48 -13.98 -5.95
CA PRO A 187 -0.08 -13.59 -6.11
C PRO A 187 0.15 -12.61 -7.27
N LEU A 188 -0.75 -12.56 -8.27
CA LEU A 188 -0.65 -11.58 -9.35
C LEU A 188 -0.97 -10.16 -8.85
N VAL A 189 -1.91 -10.01 -7.92
CA VAL A 189 -2.23 -8.72 -7.28
C VAL A 189 -1.05 -8.26 -6.43
N ILE A 190 -0.46 -9.17 -5.64
CA ILE A 190 0.78 -8.90 -4.89
C ILE A 190 1.88 -8.42 -5.83
N SER A 191 2.16 -9.17 -6.90
CA SER A 191 3.17 -8.83 -7.90
C SER A 191 2.90 -7.47 -8.56
N ALA A 192 1.63 -7.17 -8.89
CA ALA A 192 1.24 -5.89 -9.47
C ALA A 192 1.48 -4.73 -8.51
N SER A 193 1.10 -4.88 -7.24
CA SER A 193 1.30 -3.85 -6.21
C SER A 193 2.78 -3.49 -6.03
N ILE A 194 3.66 -4.50 -6.00
CA ILE A 194 5.10 -4.30 -5.80
C ILE A 194 5.73 -3.71 -7.06
N ARG A 195 5.53 -4.38 -8.21
CA ARG A 195 6.29 -4.08 -9.44
C ARG A 195 5.77 -2.88 -10.21
N ALA A 196 4.46 -2.63 -10.17
CA ALA A 196 3.83 -1.56 -10.94
C ALA A 196 3.36 -0.39 -10.06
N MET A 197 3.01 -0.67 -8.79
CA MET A 197 2.40 0.32 -7.88
C MET A 197 3.34 0.79 -6.77
N GLY A 198 4.59 0.34 -6.76
CA GLY A 198 5.64 0.82 -5.86
C GLY A 198 5.43 0.45 -4.38
N PHE A 199 4.69 -0.63 -4.11
CA PHE A 199 4.54 -1.16 -2.76
C PHE A 199 5.86 -1.83 -2.29
N PRO A 200 6.26 -1.67 -1.01
CA PRO A 200 7.53 -2.21 -0.50
C PRO A 200 7.63 -3.73 -0.61
N ALA A 201 8.57 -4.22 -1.44
CA ALA A 201 8.79 -5.64 -1.69
C ALA A 201 9.20 -6.42 -0.43
N PHE A 202 9.97 -5.77 0.46
CA PHE A 202 10.39 -6.35 1.74
C PHE A 202 9.21 -6.78 2.62
N SER A 203 8.03 -6.19 2.43
CA SER A 203 6.85 -6.54 3.22
C SER A 203 6.35 -7.97 2.96
N LEU A 204 6.73 -8.59 1.84
CA LEU A 204 6.25 -9.91 1.45
C LEU A 204 6.77 -11.01 2.40
N MET A 205 5.85 -11.85 2.84
CA MET A 205 6.10 -12.99 3.72
C MET A 205 6.06 -14.30 2.92
N THR A 206 6.91 -15.24 3.31
CA THR A 206 6.85 -16.63 2.84
C THR A 206 5.80 -17.39 3.64
N LYS A 207 5.40 -18.56 3.11
CA LYS A 207 4.49 -19.48 3.82
C LYS A 207 5.06 -20.00 5.14
N SER A 208 6.38 -19.94 5.34
CA SER A 208 7.02 -20.32 6.60
C SER A 208 7.08 -19.19 7.64
N GLY A 209 6.46 -18.03 7.36
CA GLY A 209 6.39 -16.90 8.29
C GLY A 209 7.64 -16.02 8.30
N HIS A 210 8.56 -16.20 7.36
CA HIS A 210 9.75 -15.35 7.21
C HIS A 210 9.54 -14.31 6.12
N ARG A 211 10.36 -13.26 6.11
CA ARG A 211 10.42 -12.32 5.00
C ARG A 211 10.89 -13.04 3.73
N ALA A 212 10.26 -12.77 2.58
CA ALA A 212 10.68 -13.32 1.30
C ALA A 212 12.06 -12.79 0.87
N ILE A 213 12.39 -11.56 1.31
CA ILE A 213 13.71 -10.95 1.16
C ILE A 213 14.35 -10.88 2.54
N ALA A 214 15.54 -11.46 2.69
CA ALA A 214 16.19 -11.61 4.01
C ALA A 214 16.57 -10.27 4.67
N LYS A 215 16.92 -9.26 3.87
CA LYS A 215 17.29 -7.91 4.31
C LYS A 215 16.81 -6.89 3.28
N PRO A 216 16.33 -5.71 3.71
CA PRO A 216 15.95 -4.67 2.76
C PRO A 216 17.16 -4.20 1.96
N ASP A 217 16.94 -3.77 0.72
CA ASP A 217 17.96 -3.05 -0.03
C ASP A 217 18.11 -1.64 0.56
N ILE A 218 19.27 -1.02 0.39
CA ILE A 218 19.55 0.35 0.84
C ILE A 218 18.47 1.31 0.30
N ILE A 219 18.03 1.11 -0.94
CA ILE A 219 16.98 1.96 -1.52
C ILE A 219 15.64 1.81 -0.80
N ASP A 220 15.30 0.60 -0.34
CA ASP A 220 14.09 0.36 0.45
C ASP A 220 14.20 1.04 1.82
N GLU A 221 15.37 0.96 2.46
CA GLU A 221 15.61 1.65 3.73
C GLU A 221 15.45 3.17 3.58
N VAL A 222 16.00 3.75 2.50
CA VAL A 222 15.87 5.18 2.17
C VAL A 222 14.42 5.57 1.91
N MET A 223 13.69 4.79 1.11
CA MET A 223 12.30 5.09 0.75
C MET A 223 11.37 4.96 1.96
N TRP A 224 11.52 3.88 2.73
CA TRP A 224 10.50 3.48 3.69
C TRP A 224 10.84 3.80 5.14
N LYS A 225 12.12 4.02 5.51
CA LYS A 225 12.57 4.37 6.86
C LYS A 225 11.86 3.54 7.96
N GLY A 226 11.92 2.21 7.83
CA GLY A 226 11.32 1.26 8.77
C GLY A 226 9.81 1.04 8.63
N ILE A 227 9.08 1.79 7.79
CA ILE A 227 7.63 1.56 7.56
C ILE A 227 7.38 0.14 7.01
N HIS A 228 8.14 -0.23 5.97
CA HIS A 228 8.10 -1.56 5.34
C HIS A 228 8.36 -2.74 6.29
N GLU A 229 9.08 -2.54 7.40
CA GLU A 229 9.38 -3.59 8.38
C GLU A 229 8.18 -3.93 9.27
N ARG A 230 7.22 -3.00 9.38
CA ARG A 230 6.01 -3.16 10.19
C ARG A 230 4.82 -3.66 9.39
N ILE A 231 5.00 -3.97 8.11
CA ILE A 231 3.97 -4.52 7.23
C ILE A 231 4.33 -5.95 6.88
N CYS A 232 3.41 -6.89 7.05
CA CYS A 232 3.58 -8.31 6.71
C CYS A 232 2.52 -8.69 5.67
N LEU A 233 2.90 -8.79 4.41
CA LEU A 233 2.01 -9.16 3.30
C LEU A 233 2.09 -10.67 3.07
N HIS A 234 0.97 -11.35 3.26
CA HIS A 234 0.82 -12.80 3.15
C HIS A 234 0.03 -13.16 1.89
N GLU A 235 0.60 -14.07 1.09
CA GLU A 235 -0.16 -14.78 0.06
C GLU A 235 -0.95 -15.92 0.72
N ALA A 236 -2.21 -15.67 1.04
CA ALA A 236 -3.06 -16.64 1.73
C ALA A 236 -4.54 -16.37 1.48
N ASP A 237 -5.36 -17.40 1.70
CA ASP A 237 -6.78 -17.20 1.90
C ASP A 237 -7.05 -16.61 3.28
N ALA A 238 -7.94 -15.62 3.40
CA ALA A 238 -8.20 -14.95 4.67
C ALA A 238 -8.83 -15.85 5.74
N GLU A 239 -9.68 -16.81 5.35
CA GLU A 239 -10.25 -17.78 6.29
C GLU A 239 -9.19 -18.76 6.77
N GLU A 240 -8.36 -19.28 5.86
CA GLU A 240 -7.23 -20.15 6.22
C GLU A 240 -6.21 -19.41 7.10
N PHE A 241 -5.88 -18.17 6.77
CA PHE A 241 -4.94 -17.36 7.53
C PHE A 241 -5.41 -17.15 8.96
N ILE A 242 -6.68 -16.76 9.16
CA ILE A 242 -7.18 -16.48 10.52
C ILE A 242 -7.39 -17.76 11.34
N THR A 243 -7.79 -18.86 10.70
CA THR A 243 -8.03 -20.14 11.41
C THR A 243 -6.72 -20.80 11.86
N ASN A 244 -5.62 -20.55 11.16
CA ASN A 244 -4.30 -21.08 11.49
C ASN A 244 -3.43 -20.10 12.30
N ASN A 245 -3.98 -18.95 12.71
CA ASN A 245 -3.26 -17.92 13.45
C ASN A 245 -3.90 -17.68 14.82
N THR A 246 -3.08 -17.41 15.82
CA THR A 246 -3.50 -17.10 17.20
C THR A 246 -3.27 -15.62 17.56
N ASN A 247 -2.85 -14.81 16.60
CA ASN A 247 -2.67 -13.38 16.77
C ASN A 247 -4.01 -12.71 17.06
N LEU A 248 -4.05 -11.94 18.15
CA LEU A 248 -5.13 -11.00 18.42
C LEU A 248 -4.87 -9.69 17.66
N TYR A 249 -5.93 -9.16 17.05
CA TYR A 249 -5.91 -7.91 16.31
C TYR A 249 -6.77 -6.87 17.02
N ASP A 250 -6.23 -5.67 17.16
CA ASP A 250 -6.96 -4.53 17.72
C ASP A 250 -7.97 -3.95 16.72
N MET A 251 -7.73 -4.17 15.43
CA MET A 251 -8.55 -3.70 14.33
C MET A 251 -8.43 -4.60 13.11
N ILE A 252 -9.54 -4.84 12.42
CA ILE A 252 -9.58 -5.64 11.20
C ILE A 252 -10.35 -4.87 10.12
N PHE A 253 -9.70 -4.68 8.98
CA PHE A 253 -10.30 -4.17 7.76
C PHE A 253 -10.55 -5.33 6.80
N VAL A 254 -11.77 -5.42 6.29
CA VAL A 254 -12.13 -6.38 5.23
C VAL A 254 -12.49 -5.59 3.98
N ASP A 255 -11.61 -5.63 2.99
CA ASP A 255 -11.70 -4.94 1.70
C ASP A 255 -11.33 -5.92 0.56
N ALA A 256 -12.06 -7.05 0.50
CA ALA A 256 -11.76 -8.14 -0.42
C ALA A 256 -12.98 -8.45 -1.30
N TYR A 257 -12.80 -8.28 -2.60
CA TYR A 257 -13.79 -8.58 -3.63
C TYR A 257 -13.15 -9.49 -4.68
N ASP A 258 -13.96 -10.34 -5.32
CA ASP A 258 -13.49 -11.14 -6.44
C ASP A 258 -13.48 -10.36 -7.78
N GLY A 259 -13.14 -11.06 -8.86
CA GLY A 259 -13.12 -10.50 -10.22
C GLY A 259 -14.46 -9.93 -10.71
N ASP A 260 -15.57 -10.35 -10.09
CA ASP A 260 -16.94 -9.99 -10.42
C ASP A 260 -17.52 -8.94 -9.45
N ASP A 261 -16.67 -8.32 -8.62
CA ASP A 261 -17.05 -7.32 -7.61
C ASP A 261 -17.97 -7.88 -6.52
N VAL A 262 -17.89 -9.19 -6.25
CA VAL A 262 -18.68 -9.88 -5.23
C VAL A 262 -17.89 -9.99 -3.93
N PHE A 263 -18.52 -9.57 -2.84
CA PHE A 263 -17.96 -9.73 -1.49
C PHE A 263 -18.12 -11.18 -1.00
N PRO A 264 -17.03 -11.94 -0.75
CA PRO A 264 -17.11 -13.38 -0.50
C PRO A 264 -17.94 -13.74 0.75
N HIS A 265 -18.95 -14.60 0.58
CA HIS A 265 -19.89 -15.03 1.63
C HIS A 265 -19.21 -15.46 2.94
N LYS A 266 -18.10 -16.18 2.85
CA LYS A 266 -17.35 -16.68 4.02
C LYS A 266 -16.80 -15.56 4.92
N LEU A 267 -16.58 -14.36 4.40
CA LEU A 267 -16.02 -13.24 5.18
C LEU A 267 -17.08 -12.50 6.00
N TRP A 268 -18.36 -12.77 5.77
CA TRP A 268 -19.46 -12.08 6.47
C TRP A 268 -20.56 -13.00 7.02
N ASN A 269 -20.57 -14.28 6.65
CA ASN A 269 -21.49 -15.26 7.25
C ASN A 269 -21.14 -15.46 8.74
N PRO A 270 -22.05 -15.19 9.69
CA PRO A 270 -21.82 -15.37 11.13
C PRO A 270 -21.38 -16.79 11.54
N ASP A 271 -21.74 -17.79 10.73
CA ASP A 271 -21.41 -19.19 10.96
C ASP A 271 -20.12 -19.65 10.30
N SER A 272 -19.45 -18.79 9.53
CA SER A 272 -18.19 -19.15 8.86
C SER A 272 -17.07 -19.40 9.89
N PRO A 273 -16.13 -20.30 9.57
CA PRO A 273 -14.89 -20.43 10.32
C PRO A 273 -14.18 -19.08 10.52
N PHE A 274 -14.16 -18.23 9.49
CA PHE A 274 -13.56 -16.90 9.56
C PHE A 274 -14.11 -16.06 10.73
N LEU A 275 -15.42 -15.81 10.79
CA LEU A 275 -16.00 -14.97 11.85
C LEU A 275 -16.00 -15.64 13.22
N LYS A 276 -15.98 -16.98 13.28
CA LYS A 276 -15.84 -17.73 14.54
C LYS A 276 -14.44 -17.55 15.14
N SER A 277 -13.39 -17.62 14.32
CA SER A 277 -12.01 -17.44 14.77
C SER A 277 -11.69 -16.02 15.23
N LEU A 278 -12.42 -15.01 14.76
CA LEU A 278 -12.25 -13.62 15.23
C LEU A 278 -12.73 -13.38 16.67
N LYS A 279 -13.50 -14.30 17.25
CA LYS A 279 -14.06 -14.17 18.61
C LYS A 279 -13.14 -14.74 19.69
N THR A 280 -12.08 -15.44 19.30
CA THR A 280 -11.20 -16.25 20.15
C THR A 280 -9.79 -15.69 20.11
#